data_AF-A0A851D0U0-F1
#
_entry.id   AF-A0A851D0U0-F1
#
_cell.length_a   1.000
_cell.length_b   1.000
_cell.length_c   1.000
_cell.angle_alpha   90.00
_cell.angle_beta   90.00
_cell.angle_gamma   90.00
#
_symmetry.space_group_name_H-M   'P 1'
#
loop_
_entity.id
_entity.type
_entity.pdbx_description
1 polymer ?
#
loop_
_entity_poly.entity_id
_entity_poly.type
_entity_poly.pdbx_seq_one_letter_code
_entity_poly.pdbx_strand_id
1 'polypeptide(L)' 'TVPGEWPCPGDGRCPQDSYLLPYFSALNQYLAVGVPVYFVTTGGYDFSSTNGTNAICSSAGCDSDSLI' A
#
# COMPACT_ATOMS: atom_id res chain seq x y z
N THR A 1 3.86 -10.21 24.27
CA THR A 1 3.89 -10.94 22.98
C THR A 1 3.45 -12.37 23.24
N VAL A 2 2.15 -12.64 23.13
CA VAL A 2 1.62 -14.02 23.22
C VAL A 2 1.46 -14.56 21.80
N PRO A 3 2.06 -15.70 21.46
CA PRO A 3 1.79 -16.38 20.20
C PRO A 3 0.38 -17.00 20.29
N GLY A 4 -0.55 -16.57 19.43
CA GLY A 4 -1.89 -17.16 19.32
C GLY A 4 -3.07 -16.22 19.50
N GLU A 5 -2.85 -14.94 19.84
CA GLU A 5 -3.92 -13.93 19.79
C GLU A 5 -4.10 -13.46 18.34
N TRP A 6 -4.87 -14.23 17.55
CA TRP A 6 -5.55 -13.67 16.37
C TRP A 6 -6.51 -12.56 16.84
N PRO A 7 -6.79 -11.49 16.08
CA PRO A 7 -7.17 -10.19 16.64
C PRO A 7 -8.44 -10.09 17.49
N CYS A 8 -9.21 -11.17 17.72
CA CYS A 8 -10.46 -11.10 18.47
C CYS A 8 -10.78 -12.37 19.27
N PRO A 9 -10.22 -12.58 20.47
CA PRO A 9 -10.84 -13.41 21.50
C PRO A 9 -11.20 -12.49 22.68
N GLY A 10 -12.41 -11.91 22.63
CA GLY A 10 -12.97 -11.10 23.73
C GLY A 10 -13.38 -9.68 23.35
N ASP A 11 -13.12 -9.24 22.13
CA ASP A 11 -13.56 -7.94 21.66
C ASP A 11 -14.91 -8.07 20.95
N GLY A 12 -15.98 -7.49 21.51
CA GLY A 12 -17.36 -7.58 21.01
C GLY A 12 -17.59 -6.96 19.61
N ARG A 13 -16.52 -6.64 18.88
CA ARG A 13 -16.53 -6.09 17.53
C ARG A 13 -16.48 -7.15 16.43
N CYS A 14 -16.15 -8.40 16.74
CA CYS A 14 -16.11 -9.48 15.75
C CYS A 14 -16.96 -10.69 16.19
N PRO A 15 -18.10 -10.95 15.54
CA PRO A 15 -18.88 -12.16 15.76
C PRO A 15 -18.04 -13.41 15.44
N GLN A 16 -18.05 -14.40 16.34
CA GLN A 16 -17.23 -15.62 16.22
C GLN A 16 -17.62 -16.51 15.03
N ASP A 17 -18.78 -16.28 14.43
CA ASP A 17 -19.33 -16.97 13.26
C ASP A 17 -19.34 -16.11 12.00
N SER A 18 -18.67 -14.95 12.01
CA SER A 18 -18.62 -14.07 10.84
C SER A 18 -17.85 -14.71 9.68
N TYR A 19 -18.42 -14.64 8.47
CA TYR A 19 -17.75 -15.06 7.23
C TYR A 19 -16.44 -14.30 6.95
N LEU A 20 -16.22 -13.16 7.62
CA LEU A 20 -15.01 -12.37 7.52
C LEU A 20 -13.80 -13.02 8.20
N LEU A 21 -14.02 -13.87 9.20
CA LEU A 21 -12.94 -14.57 9.92
C LEU A 21 -12.10 -15.46 9.00
N PRO A 22 -12.68 -16.40 8.24
CA PRO A 22 -11.91 -17.18 7.27
C PRO A 22 -11.38 -16.34 6.11
N TYR A 23 -12.06 -15.26 5.72
CA TYR A 23 -11.60 -14.34 4.67
C TYR A 23 -10.28 -13.64 5.04
N PHE A 24 -10.22 -12.99 6.21
CA PHE A 24 -8.99 -12.32 6.66
C PHE A 24 -7.86 -13.31 6.99
N SER A 25 -8.21 -14.51 7.46
CA SER A 25 -7.23 -15.59 7.64
C SER A 25 -6.58 -15.98 6.31
N ALA A 26 -7.39 -16.20 5.27
CA ALA A 26 -6.89 -16.50 3.93
C ALA A 26 -6.08 -15.33 3.34
N LEU A 27 -6.52 -14.08 3.52
CA LEU A 27 -5.73 -12.92 3.08
C LEU A 27 -4.35 -12.89 3.76
N ASN A 28 -4.27 -13.09 5.08
CA ASN A 28 -2.98 -13.08 5.77
C ASN A 28 -2.06 -14.25 5.38
N GLN A 29 -2.65 -15.40 5.02
CA GLN A 29 -1.87 -16.58 4.67
C GLN A 29 -1.36 -16.55 3.23
N TYR A 30 -2.16 -16.03 2.29
CA TYR A 30 -1.89 -16.19 0.86
C TYR A 30 -1.57 -14.88 0.13
N LEU A 31 -1.94 -13.73 0.68
CA LEU A 31 -1.69 -12.46 0.01
C LEU A 31 -0.26 -11.97 0.28
N ALA A 32 0.54 -11.88 -0.78
CA ALA A 32 1.93 -11.45 -0.70
C ALA A 32 2.12 -9.93 -0.69
N VAL A 33 1.08 -9.15 -1.02
CA VAL A 33 1.14 -7.69 -1.17
C VAL A 33 -0.03 -7.01 -0.47
N GLY A 34 0.19 -5.83 0.09
CA GLY A 34 -0.85 -5.06 0.76
C GLY A 34 -1.78 -4.34 -0.20
N VAL A 35 -2.56 -3.41 0.35
CA VAL A 35 -3.35 -2.47 -0.44
C VAL A 35 -2.46 -1.56 -1.28
N PRO A 36 -2.89 -1.13 -2.48
CA PRO A 36 -2.12 -0.21 -3.30
C PRO A 36 -2.03 1.17 -2.66
N VAL A 37 -0.90 1.85 -2.88
CA VAL A 37 -0.66 3.25 -2.47
C VAL A 37 -0.56 4.11 -3.73
N TYR A 38 -1.16 5.30 -3.68
CA TYR A 38 -1.15 6.25 -4.79
C TYR A 38 -0.39 7.52 -4.41
N PHE A 39 0.69 7.81 -5.14
CA PHE A 39 1.41 9.08 -5.04
C PHE A 39 0.86 10.03 -6.10
N VAL A 40 0.18 11.08 -5.65
CA VAL A 40 -0.57 11.98 -6.53
C VAL A 40 0.15 13.32 -6.67
N THR A 41 0.48 13.70 -7.90
CA THR A 41 0.93 15.05 -8.24
C THR A 41 -0.27 15.94 -8.53
N THR A 42 -0.43 17.03 -7.78
CA THR A 42 -1.49 18.01 -8.02
C THR A 42 -1.15 18.93 -9.19
N GLY A 43 -2.13 19.70 -9.66
CA GLY A 43 -1.89 20.72 -10.69
C GLY A 43 -0.85 21.76 -10.26
N GLY A 44 -0.12 22.31 -11.23
CA GLY A 44 0.95 23.30 -11.02
C GLY A 44 2.37 22.75 -11.19
N TYR A 45 2.52 21.45 -11.40
CA TYR A 45 3.80 20.85 -11.77
C TYR A 45 4.00 20.88 -13.29
N ASP A 46 5.18 21.29 -13.76
CA ASP A 46 5.49 21.45 -15.17
C ASP A 46 6.12 20.20 -15.78
N PHE A 47 5.28 19.32 -16.31
CA PHE A 47 5.69 18.12 -17.06
C PHE A 47 6.20 18.41 -18.48
N SER A 48 6.08 19.65 -18.97
CA SER A 48 6.54 20.01 -20.31
C SER A 48 8.01 20.40 -20.35
N SER A 49 8.57 20.81 -19.21
CA SER A 49 9.98 21.13 -19.08
C SER A 49 10.85 19.87 -18.97
N THR A 50 12.09 19.95 -19.47
CA THR A 50 13.08 18.88 -19.30
C THR A 50 13.39 18.62 -17.83
N ASN A 51 13.48 19.68 -17.01
CA ASN A 51 13.74 19.56 -15.58
C ASN A 51 12.58 18.85 -14.85
N GLY A 52 11.33 19.26 -15.10
CA GLY A 52 10.16 18.59 -14.51
C GLY A 52 9.96 17.16 -15.01
N THR A 53 10.36 16.85 -16.26
CA THR A 53 10.36 15.45 -16.71
C THR A 53 11.45 14.64 -15.99
N ASN A 54 12.67 15.19 -15.88
CA ASN A 54 13.81 14.54 -15.25
C ASN A 54 13.56 14.19 -13.79
N ALA A 55 12.85 15.03 -13.04
CA ALA A 55 12.49 14.79 -11.64
C ALA A 55 11.36 13.75 -11.44
N ILE A 56 10.75 13.23 -12.51
CA ILE A 56 9.69 12.21 -12.43
C ILE A 56 10.09 10.90 -13.11
N CYS A 57 10.91 10.93 -14.16
CA CYS A 57 11.28 9.74 -14.91
C CYS A 57 12.36 8.88 -14.22
N SER A 58 12.40 7.59 -14.57
CA SER A 58 13.40 6.61 -14.08
C SER A 58 14.35 6.12 -15.20
N SER A 59 14.35 6.79 -16.35
CA SER A 59 15.17 6.41 -17.50
C SER A 59 16.59 6.96 -17.42
N ALA A 60 17.47 6.50 -18.31
CA ALA A 60 18.81 7.05 -18.42
C ALA A 60 18.78 8.58 -18.66
N GLY A 61 19.48 9.33 -17.82
CA GLY A 61 19.54 10.79 -17.89
C GLY A 61 18.54 11.53 -17.00
N CYS A 62 17.70 10.83 -16.23
CA CYS A 62 16.85 11.41 -15.20
C CYS A 62 17.65 11.68 -13.90
N ASP A 63 17.07 12.46 -13.00
CA ASP A 63 17.69 12.78 -11.72
C ASP A 63 17.79 11.53 -10.83
N SER A 64 18.75 11.51 -9.90
CA SER A 64 18.95 10.35 -9.02
C SER A 64 17.86 10.19 -7.95
N ASP A 65 17.10 11.25 -7.73
CA ASP A 65 16.05 11.42 -6.73
C ASP A 65 14.68 11.65 -7.37
N SER A 66 14.50 11.18 -8.61
CA SER A 66 13.23 11.21 -9.32
C SER A 66 12.15 10.38 -8.62
N LEU A 67 10.89 10.73 -8.87
CA LEU A 67 9.74 10.14 -8.19
C LEU A 67 9.55 8.63 -8.43
N ILE A 68 9.98 8.12 -9.59
CA ILE A 68 9.76 6.73 -10.06
C ILE A 68 11.06 5.94 -10.03
#